data_AF-A0AA37CHN4-F1
#
_entry.id   AF-A0AA37CHN4-F1
#
_cell.length_a   1.000
_cell.length_b   1.000
_cell.length_c   1.000
_cell.angle_alpha   90.00
_cell.angle_beta   90.00
_cell.angle_gamma   90.00
#
_symmetry.space_group_name_H-M   'P 1'
#
loop_
_entity.id
_entity.type
_entity.pdbx_description
1 polymer ?
#
loop_
_entity_poly.entity_id
_entity_poly.type
_entity_poly.pdbx_seq_one_letter_code
_entity_poly.pdbx_strand_id
1 'polypeptide(L)'
;MTLAWHLALLEPARVQALGALSVPFGGRPKRPAIEMMRTAYAGRFHYILYFQQPGLAEAELDADIGRSLRLLLGGLGGALLADKAADAKLFDGLTDLPLPAWCSPELFAVYARTFTGRGFYGALNWYRNFERNWQRTEPLAELQVRQPTLFLLGEHDPVGRFEAPTLARMAAKVPLLEQHLLPGCGHWLQSEDGPRVNTLLLDFLGRHYPAA
;
A
#
# COMPACT_ATOMS: atom_id res chain seq x y z
N MET A 1 4.93 3.07 6.76
CA MET A 1 5.42 4.35 6.20
C MET A 1 5.29 4.29 4.70
N THR A 2 4.70 5.32 4.10
CA THR A 2 4.58 5.47 2.66
C THR A 2 5.67 6.43 2.17
N LEU A 3 6.58 5.94 1.32
CA LEU A 3 7.86 6.61 1.06
C LEU A 3 7.72 7.96 0.36
N ALA A 4 6.94 8.02 -0.72
CA ALA A 4 6.85 9.21 -1.58
C ALA A 4 6.22 10.41 -0.84
N TRP A 5 5.20 10.17 -0.02
CA TRP A 5 4.61 11.20 0.86
C TRP A 5 5.62 11.80 1.83
N HIS A 6 6.47 10.98 2.44
CA HIS A 6 7.49 11.46 3.38
C HIS A 6 8.62 12.19 2.66
N LEU A 7 9.01 11.74 1.47
CA LEU A 7 10.00 12.44 0.66
C LEU A 7 9.52 13.86 0.30
N ALA A 8 8.24 14.02 -0.08
CA ALA A 8 7.67 15.32 -0.39
C ALA A 8 7.66 16.29 0.80
N LEU A 9 7.56 15.78 2.03
CA LEU A 9 7.62 16.56 3.26
C LEU A 9 9.05 16.88 3.70
N LEU A 10 9.95 15.92 3.59
CA LEU A 10 11.34 16.02 4.05
C LEU A 10 12.22 16.81 3.07
N GLU A 11 11.98 16.65 1.78
CA GLU A 11 12.78 17.22 0.70
C GLU A 11 11.92 18.05 -0.25
N PRO A 12 11.16 19.06 0.24
CA PRO A 12 10.15 19.74 -0.56
C PRO A 12 10.73 20.47 -1.78
N ALA A 13 11.98 20.93 -1.70
CA ALA A 13 12.67 21.57 -2.82
C ALA A 13 13.08 20.59 -3.93
N ARG A 14 13.12 19.28 -3.64
CA ARG A 14 13.53 18.24 -4.59
C ARG A 14 12.34 17.56 -5.28
N VAL A 15 11.12 17.80 -4.80
CA VAL A 15 9.89 17.22 -5.32
C VAL A 15 9.03 18.34 -5.91
N GLN A 16 8.90 18.34 -7.25
CA GLN A 16 8.09 19.34 -7.95
C GLN A 16 6.62 18.94 -8.07
N ALA A 17 6.36 17.65 -8.30
CA ALA A 17 5.02 17.07 -8.36
C ALA A 17 5.05 15.65 -7.79
N LEU A 18 3.92 15.16 -7.28
CA LEU A 18 3.80 13.86 -6.63
C LEU A 18 2.68 13.03 -7.24
N GLY A 19 2.99 11.82 -7.73
CA GLY A 19 2.01 10.79 -8.05
C GLY A 19 1.95 9.73 -6.96
N ALA A 20 0.77 9.48 -6.40
CA ALA A 20 0.54 8.47 -5.39
C ALA A 20 -0.62 7.55 -5.77
N LEU A 21 -0.42 6.25 -5.62
CA LEU A 21 -1.39 5.22 -5.98
C LEU A 21 -1.76 4.41 -4.73
N SER A 22 -3.04 4.05 -4.60
CA SER A 22 -3.62 3.22 -3.54
C SER A 22 -3.60 3.83 -2.12
N VAL A 23 -2.42 4.10 -1.55
CA VAL A 23 -2.30 4.43 -0.13
C VAL A 23 -2.37 5.96 0.10
N PRO A 24 -3.42 6.46 0.77
CA PRO A 24 -3.64 7.89 0.98
C PRO A 24 -2.72 8.48 2.05
N PHE A 25 -2.73 9.81 2.18
CA PHE A 25 -2.01 10.53 3.23
C PHE A 25 -2.94 11.46 4.03
N GLY A 26 -3.10 11.17 5.32
CA GLY A 26 -3.93 11.95 6.25
C GLY A 26 -3.13 12.67 7.34
N GLY A 27 -1.82 12.83 7.14
CA GLY A 27 -0.90 13.35 8.15
C GLY A 27 -0.41 12.29 9.14
N ARG A 28 0.44 12.72 10.08
CA ARG A 28 0.93 11.84 11.15
C ARG A 28 -0.21 11.49 12.12
N PRO A 29 -0.43 10.21 12.45
CA PRO A 29 -1.42 9.84 13.45
C PRO A 29 -1.00 10.29 14.86
N LYS A 30 -1.96 10.54 15.75
CA LYS A 30 -1.69 11.00 17.12
C LYS A 30 -1.07 9.92 18.02
N ARG A 31 -1.27 8.65 17.67
CA ARG A 31 -0.72 7.47 18.34
C ARG A 31 -0.10 6.57 17.28
N PRO A 32 0.80 5.66 17.67
CA PRO A 32 1.32 4.68 16.73
C PRO A 32 0.24 3.82 16.12
N ALA A 33 0.32 3.62 14.81
CA ALA A 33 -0.67 2.85 14.06
C ALA A 33 -0.78 1.39 14.54
N ILE A 34 0.34 0.78 14.98
CA ILE A 34 0.34 -0.59 15.51
C ILE A 34 -0.48 -0.69 16.80
N GLU A 35 -0.37 0.27 17.71
CA GLU A 35 -1.18 0.30 18.93
C GLU A 35 -2.67 0.46 18.60
N MET A 36 -2.99 1.39 17.70
CA MET A 36 -4.36 1.61 17.24
C MET A 36 -4.96 0.34 16.63
N MET A 37 -4.20 -0.39 15.82
CA MET A 37 -4.62 -1.66 15.22
C MET A 37 -4.79 -2.75 16.29
N ARG A 38 -3.88 -2.88 17.26
CA ARG A 38 -4.00 -3.85 18.36
C ARG A 38 -5.28 -3.62 19.17
N THR A 39 -5.65 -2.37 19.42
CA THR A 39 -6.91 -2.05 20.11
C THR A 39 -8.11 -2.38 19.24
N ALA A 40 -8.13 -1.96 17.96
CA ALA A 40 -9.28 -2.15 17.08
C ALA A 40 -9.54 -3.62 16.72
N TYR A 41 -8.49 -4.43 16.65
CA TYR A 41 -8.52 -5.86 16.32
C TYR A 41 -8.19 -6.74 17.53
N ALA A 42 -8.44 -6.26 18.75
CA ALA A 42 -8.24 -7.08 19.95
C ALA A 42 -9.04 -8.39 19.83
N GLY A 43 -8.33 -9.53 19.92
CA GLY A 43 -8.92 -10.87 19.76
C GLY A 43 -9.22 -11.29 18.32
N ARG A 44 -8.77 -10.53 17.31
CA ARG A 44 -9.02 -10.81 15.88
C ARG A 44 -7.75 -10.66 15.05
N PHE A 45 -7.74 -11.34 13.90
CA PHE A 45 -6.63 -11.23 12.94
C PHE A 45 -6.54 -9.83 12.34
N HIS A 46 -5.32 -9.36 12.10
CA HIS A 46 -5.04 -8.23 11.24
C HIS A 46 -3.67 -8.41 10.58
N TYR A 47 -3.60 -8.35 9.24
CA TYR A 47 -2.38 -8.72 8.52
C TYR A 47 -1.15 -7.88 8.88
N ILE A 48 -1.31 -6.58 9.15
CA ILE A 48 -0.19 -5.73 9.60
C ILE A 48 0.32 -6.16 10.97
N LEU A 49 -0.55 -6.63 11.86
CA LEU A 49 -0.17 -7.18 13.17
C LEU A 49 0.53 -8.53 13.02
N TYR A 50 0.01 -9.39 12.13
CA TYR A 50 0.61 -10.67 11.78
C TYR A 50 2.05 -10.50 11.25
N PHE A 51 2.30 -9.45 10.47
CA PHE A 51 3.65 -9.12 9.95
C PHE A 51 4.62 -8.60 11.01
N GLN A 52 4.16 -8.21 12.21
CA GLN A 52 5.04 -7.61 13.23
C GLN A 52 6.03 -8.61 13.82
N GLN A 53 5.64 -9.88 13.99
CA GLN A 53 6.51 -10.90 14.56
C GLN A 53 7.50 -11.41 13.50
N PRO A 54 8.83 -11.21 13.67
CA PRO A 54 9.82 -11.75 12.75
C PRO A 54 9.74 -13.27 12.66
N GLY A 55 9.78 -13.81 11.44
CA GLY A 55 9.76 -15.23 11.16
C GLY A 55 8.37 -15.85 11.06
N LEU A 56 7.33 -15.23 11.66
CA LEU A 56 5.97 -15.79 11.66
C LEU A 56 5.35 -15.76 10.26
N ALA A 57 5.27 -14.57 9.67
CA ALA A 57 4.70 -14.39 8.34
C ALA A 57 5.65 -14.94 7.26
N GLU A 58 6.97 -14.81 7.43
CA GLU A 58 7.94 -15.45 6.54
C GLU A 58 7.73 -16.96 6.45
N ALA A 59 7.50 -17.65 7.57
CA ALA A 59 7.27 -19.09 7.55
C ALA A 59 6.03 -19.49 6.72
N GLU A 60 5.00 -18.64 6.66
CA GLU A 60 3.85 -18.86 5.77
C GLU A 60 4.17 -18.48 4.32
N LEU A 61 4.70 -17.28 4.09
CA LEU A 61 4.88 -16.74 2.74
C LEU A 61 6.03 -17.42 1.96
N ASP A 62 7.10 -17.82 2.64
CA ASP A 62 8.28 -18.45 2.03
C ASP A 62 8.10 -19.96 1.82
N ALA A 63 7.11 -20.60 2.46
CA ALA A 63 6.85 -22.03 2.31
C ALA A 63 6.47 -22.40 0.86
N ASP A 64 5.74 -21.51 0.19
CA ASP A 64 5.48 -21.59 -1.26
C ASP A 64 5.40 -20.17 -1.83
N ILE A 65 6.56 -19.65 -2.24
CA ILE A 65 6.68 -18.32 -2.85
C ILE A 65 5.76 -18.17 -4.08
N GLY A 66 5.60 -19.24 -4.87
CA GLY A 66 4.76 -19.22 -6.05
C GLY A 66 3.30 -18.99 -5.68
N ARG A 67 2.76 -19.77 -4.75
CA ARG A 67 1.39 -19.61 -4.25
C ARG A 67 1.20 -18.26 -3.56
N SER A 68 2.15 -17.84 -2.72
CA SER A 68 2.10 -16.54 -2.03
C SER A 68 1.99 -15.39 -3.03
N LEU A 69 2.79 -15.40 -4.10
CA LEU A 69 2.72 -14.36 -5.13
C LEU A 69 1.42 -14.43 -5.93
N ARG A 70 0.89 -15.61 -6.26
CA ARG A 70 -0.42 -15.73 -6.93
C ARG A 70 -1.55 -15.15 -6.09
N LEU A 71 -1.55 -15.42 -4.78
CA LEU A 71 -2.54 -14.87 -3.85
C LEU A 71 -2.41 -13.35 -3.69
N LEU A 72 -1.18 -12.83 -3.57
CA LEU A 72 -0.93 -11.40 -3.42
C LEU A 72 -1.26 -10.61 -4.70
N LEU A 73 -0.79 -11.08 -5.86
CA LEU A 73 -1.01 -10.44 -7.16
C LEU A 73 -2.46 -10.61 -7.64
N GLY A 74 -3.10 -11.75 -7.34
CA GLY A 74 -4.52 -11.98 -7.60
C GLY A 74 -5.45 -11.10 -6.76
N GLY A 75 -4.90 -10.40 -5.77
CA GLY A 75 -5.63 -9.49 -4.89
C GLY A 75 -6.23 -10.26 -3.71
N LEU A 76 -5.70 -10.03 -2.51
CA LEU A 76 -6.25 -10.61 -1.29
C LEU A 76 -7.63 -10.04 -0.92
N GLY A 77 -8.06 -8.94 -1.54
CA GLY A 77 -9.43 -8.42 -1.52
C GLY A 77 -10.17 -8.58 -0.19
N GLY A 78 -11.31 -9.28 -0.24
CA GLY A 78 -12.15 -9.57 0.93
C GLY A 78 -11.48 -10.44 2.00
N ALA A 79 -10.43 -11.19 1.68
CA ALA A 79 -9.72 -12.02 2.65
C ALA A 79 -8.95 -11.18 3.69
N LEU A 80 -8.47 -9.98 3.32
CA LEU A 80 -7.90 -9.03 4.28
C LEU A 80 -8.95 -8.43 5.20
N LEU A 81 -10.20 -8.36 4.74
CA LEU A 81 -11.35 -7.81 5.47
C LEU A 81 -12.14 -8.89 6.22
N ALA A 82 -11.76 -10.16 6.06
CA ALA A 82 -12.45 -11.28 6.67
C ALA A 82 -12.28 -11.26 8.19
N ASP A 83 -13.35 -11.57 8.91
CA ASP A 83 -13.32 -11.73 10.36
C ASP A 83 -12.69 -13.08 10.69
N LYS A 84 -11.43 -13.07 11.12
CA LYS A 84 -10.66 -14.27 11.48
C LYS A 84 -10.23 -14.22 12.94
N ALA A 85 -10.07 -15.39 13.54
CA ALA A 85 -9.51 -15.54 14.89
C ALA A 85 -8.10 -14.94 14.99
N ALA A 86 -7.70 -14.50 16.18
CA ALA A 86 -6.41 -13.83 16.41
C ALA A 86 -5.17 -14.65 16.00
N ASP A 87 -5.27 -15.97 16.08
CA ASP A 87 -4.21 -16.93 15.76
C ASP A 87 -4.27 -17.44 14.30
N ALA A 88 -5.20 -16.94 13.50
CA ALA A 88 -5.28 -17.25 12.08
C ALA A 88 -4.06 -16.74 11.31
N LYS A 89 -3.82 -17.34 10.16
CA LYS A 89 -2.80 -16.94 9.19
C LYS A 89 -3.37 -16.12 8.05
N LEU A 90 -2.48 -15.50 7.26
CA LEU A 90 -2.89 -14.64 6.16
C LEU A 90 -3.68 -15.43 5.10
N PHE A 91 -3.22 -16.64 4.77
CA PHE A 91 -3.80 -17.47 3.72
C PHE A 91 -4.78 -18.54 4.23
N ASP A 92 -5.13 -18.51 5.51
CA ASP A 92 -6.18 -19.40 6.04
C ASP A 92 -7.50 -19.19 5.28
N GLY A 93 -8.10 -20.31 4.86
CA GLY A 93 -9.32 -20.33 4.06
C GLY A 93 -9.13 -20.00 2.58
N LEU A 94 -7.90 -19.76 2.11
CA LEU A 94 -7.63 -19.41 0.72
C LEU A 94 -7.10 -20.60 -0.08
N THR A 95 -7.78 -20.89 -1.19
CA THR A 95 -7.27 -21.78 -2.23
C THR A 95 -6.30 -21.03 -3.13
N ASP A 96 -5.41 -21.77 -3.80
CA ASP A 96 -4.54 -21.18 -4.82
C ASP A 96 -5.37 -20.49 -5.92
N LEU A 97 -4.83 -19.41 -6.48
CA LEU A 97 -5.50 -18.60 -7.50
C LEU A 97 -4.74 -18.70 -8.82
N PRO A 98 -5.43 -18.64 -9.98
CA PRO A 98 -4.75 -18.44 -11.24
C PRO A 98 -4.05 -17.07 -11.27
N LEU A 99 -3.12 -16.89 -12.22
CA LEU A 99 -2.55 -15.56 -12.44
C LEU A 99 -3.65 -14.58 -12.87
N PRO A 100 -3.62 -13.33 -12.37
CA PRO A 100 -4.56 -12.31 -12.84
C PRO A 100 -4.30 -12.01 -14.32
N ALA A 101 -5.34 -11.57 -15.05
CA ALA A 101 -5.29 -11.39 -16.50
C ALA A 101 -4.15 -10.46 -16.98
N TRP A 102 -3.75 -9.49 -16.15
CA TRP A 102 -2.66 -8.57 -16.45
C TRP A 102 -1.26 -9.17 -16.21
N CYS A 103 -1.15 -10.33 -15.55
CA CYS A 103 0.13 -10.95 -15.20
C CYS A 103 0.40 -12.16 -16.09
N SER A 104 1.21 -11.96 -17.14
CA SER A 104 1.68 -13.07 -17.97
C SER A 104 2.59 -14.02 -17.17
N PRO A 105 2.73 -15.29 -17.59
CA PRO A 105 3.67 -16.23 -16.96
C PRO A 105 5.12 -15.70 -16.91
N GLU A 106 5.54 -14.96 -17.94
CA GLU A 106 6.89 -14.38 -18.03
C GLU A 106 7.09 -13.27 -16.99
N LEU A 107 6.09 -12.39 -16.85
CA LEU A 107 6.09 -11.36 -15.81
C LEU A 107 6.04 -11.98 -14.42
N PHE A 108 5.20 -12.99 -14.21
CA PHE A 108 5.13 -13.72 -12.96
C PHE A 108 6.49 -14.36 -12.60
N ALA A 109 7.19 -14.91 -13.59
CA ALA A 109 8.52 -15.48 -13.38
C ALA A 109 9.54 -14.43 -12.91
N VAL A 110 9.40 -13.15 -13.29
CA VAL A 110 10.23 -12.06 -12.74
C VAL A 110 9.96 -11.86 -11.24
N TYR A 111 8.70 -11.81 -10.83
CA TYR A 111 8.33 -11.72 -9.41
C TYR A 111 8.86 -12.93 -8.64
N ALA A 112 8.59 -14.15 -9.12
CA ALA A 112 9.02 -15.38 -8.46
C ALA A 112 10.54 -15.44 -8.27
N ARG A 113 11.32 -15.12 -9.32
CA ARG A 113 12.80 -15.07 -9.22
C ARG A 113 13.30 -14.02 -8.22
N THR A 114 12.59 -12.91 -8.06
CA THR A 114 12.99 -11.83 -7.14
C THR A 114 12.91 -12.28 -5.68
N PHE A 115 11.88 -13.05 -5.33
CA PHE A 115 11.68 -13.55 -3.97
C PHE A 115 12.39 -14.88 -3.71
N THR A 116 12.61 -15.72 -4.75
CA THR A 116 13.30 -17.00 -4.60
C THR A 116 14.71 -16.81 -4.03
N GLY A 117 15.02 -17.52 -2.95
CA GLY A 117 16.30 -17.44 -2.23
C GLY A 117 16.47 -16.21 -1.31
N ARG A 118 15.61 -15.19 -1.42
CA ARG A 118 15.62 -14.00 -0.54
C ARG A 118 14.47 -14.00 0.47
N GLY A 119 13.35 -14.63 0.11
CA GLY A 119 12.11 -14.66 0.88
C GLY A 119 11.45 -13.29 1.03
N PHE A 120 10.42 -13.24 1.88
CA PHE A 120 9.62 -12.05 2.14
C PHE A 120 10.15 -11.17 3.29
N TYR A 121 11.18 -11.61 4.03
CA TYR A 121 11.72 -10.91 5.20
C TYR A 121 11.97 -9.41 4.96
N GLY A 122 12.66 -9.07 3.86
CA GLY A 122 12.99 -7.68 3.53
C GLY A 122 11.75 -6.81 3.25
N ALA A 123 10.76 -7.35 2.55
CA ALA A 123 9.50 -6.65 2.28
C ALA A 123 8.68 -6.45 3.56
N LEU A 124 8.58 -7.47 4.41
CA LEU A 124 7.82 -7.43 5.66
C LEU A 124 8.40 -6.45 6.69
N ASN A 125 9.72 -6.21 6.66
CA ASN A 125 10.38 -5.25 7.55
C ASN A 125 9.88 -3.80 7.38
N TRP A 126 9.28 -3.43 6.25
CA TRP A 126 8.64 -2.12 6.10
C TRP A 126 7.46 -1.93 7.06
N TYR A 127 6.70 -3.00 7.33
CA TYR A 127 5.59 -2.99 8.29
C TYR A 127 6.09 -2.96 9.74
N ARG A 128 7.24 -3.58 10.02
CA ARG A 128 7.86 -3.62 11.36
C ARG A 128 8.45 -2.28 11.82
N ASN A 129 8.59 -1.33 10.90
CA ASN A 129 9.11 -0.01 11.20
C ASN A 129 8.00 1.04 11.43
N PHE A 130 6.73 0.66 11.57
CA PHE A 130 5.63 1.62 11.76
C PHE A 130 5.86 2.51 12.99
N GLU A 131 6.21 1.92 14.14
CA GLU A 131 6.54 2.64 15.38
C GLU A 131 7.74 3.57 15.18
N ARG A 132 8.86 3.01 14.71
CA ARG A 132 10.10 3.76 14.49
C ARG A 132 9.91 4.94 13.54
N ASN A 133 9.14 4.75 12.48
CA ASN A 133 8.83 5.81 11.52
C ASN A 133 7.92 6.87 12.15
N TRP A 134 6.93 6.47 12.96
CA TRP A 134 6.09 7.41 13.71
C TRP A 134 6.92 8.28 14.68
N GLN A 135 7.88 7.69 15.39
CA GLN A 135 8.79 8.41 16.29
C GLN A 135 9.65 9.43 15.51
N ARG A 136 10.20 9.02 14.36
CA ARG A 136 11.08 9.87 13.54
C ARG A 136 10.37 10.98 12.78
N THR A 137 9.05 10.94 12.68
CA THR A 137 8.26 11.88 11.87
C THR A 137 7.49 12.87 12.73
N GLU A 138 7.74 12.94 14.04
CA GLU A 138 7.16 13.96 14.93
C GLU A 138 7.33 15.40 14.40
N PRO A 139 8.50 15.82 13.88
CA PRO A 139 8.65 17.16 13.31
C PRO A 139 7.75 17.45 12.10
N LEU A 140 7.19 16.41 11.47
CA LEU A 140 6.33 16.53 10.29
C LEU A 140 4.83 16.61 10.63
N ALA A 141 4.44 16.51 11.90
CA ALA A 141 3.05 16.32 12.31
C ALA A 141 2.08 17.39 11.76
N GLU A 142 2.52 18.64 11.79
CA GLU A 142 1.71 19.80 11.38
C GLU A 142 1.93 20.21 9.92
N LEU A 143 2.85 19.55 9.20
CA LEU A 143 3.14 19.87 7.81
C LEU A 143 2.04 19.37 6.86
N GLN A 144 2.00 20.01 5.69
CA GLN A 144 1.17 19.66 4.55
C GLN A 144 2.07 19.32 3.36
N VAL A 145 1.62 18.41 2.50
CA VAL A 145 2.25 18.14 1.21
C VAL A 145 1.80 19.24 0.24
N ARG A 146 2.69 20.17 -0.07
CA ARG A 146 2.37 21.39 -0.84
C ARG A 146 2.62 21.27 -2.34
N GLN A 147 3.19 20.16 -2.77
CA GLN A 147 3.37 19.86 -4.19
C GLN A 147 2.03 19.56 -4.85
N PRO A 148 1.83 19.95 -6.13
CA PRO A 148 0.79 19.35 -6.95
C PRO A 148 0.83 17.84 -6.81
N THR A 149 -0.32 17.23 -6.52
CA THR A 149 -0.38 15.81 -6.19
C THR A 149 -1.53 15.14 -6.93
N LEU A 150 -1.20 14.07 -7.68
CA LEU A 150 -2.18 13.14 -8.22
C LEU A 150 -2.32 11.94 -7.28
N PHE A 151 -3.55 11.63 -6.87
CA PHE A 151 -3.87 10.43 -6.13
C PHE A 151 -4.85 9.54 -6.91
N LEU A 152 -4.48 8.29 -7.14
CA LEU A 152 -5.30 7.31 -7.84
C LEU A 152 -5.66 6.14 -6.90
N LEU A 153 -6.94 5.78 -6.85
CA LEU A 153 -7.45 4.67 -6.06
C LEU A 153 -8.30 3.74 -6.93
N GLY A 154 -8.08 2.43 -6.84
CA GLY A 154 -8.98 1.45 -7.44
C GLY A 154 -10.28 1.31 -6.66
N GLU A 155 -11.41 1.22 -7.35
CA GLU A 155 -12.74 1.00 -6.75
C GLU A 155 -12.80 -0.23 -5.82
N HIS A 156 -12.10 -1.29 -6.17
CA HIS A 156 -12.06 -2.56 -5.43
C HIS A 156 -10.84 -2.69 -4.52
N ASP A 157 -10.02 -1.64 -4.37
CA ASP A 157 -8.85 -1.69 -3.50
C ASP A 157 -9.28 -1.76 -2.02
N PRO A 158 -8.92 -2.83 -1.27
CA PRO A 158 -9.26 -2.93 0.15
C PRO A 158 -8.66 -1.80 1.00
N VAL A 159 -7.56 -1.17 0.56
CA VAL A 159 -6.99 0.01 1.23
C VAL A 159 -8.00 1.15 1.28
N GLY A 160 -8.84 1.32 0.25
CA GLY A 160 -9.89 2.34 0.24
C GLY A 160 -10.88 2.20 1.41
N ARG A 161 -11.12 0.96 1.87
CA ARG A 161 -11.95 0.68 3.06
C ARG A 161 -11.17 0.83 4.36
N PHE A 162 -9.96 0.27 4.45
CA PHE A 162 -9.13 0.36 5.65
C PHE A 162 -8.76 1.81 6.01
N GLU A 163 -8.47 2.60 4.99
CA GLU A 163 -7.99 3.98 5.12
C GLU A 163 -9.09 5.01 4.80
N ALA A 164 -10.38 4.64 4.87
CA ALA A 164 -11.49 5.57 4.68
C ALA A 164 -11.40 6.82 5.58
N PRO A 165 -11.02 6.72 6.88
CA PRO A 165 -10.78 7.90 7.71
C PRO A 165 -9.62 8.78 7.23
N THR A 166 -8.59 8.17 6.63
CA THR A 166 -7.41 8.87 6.09
C THR A 166 -7.77 9.59 4.79
N LEU A 167 -8.53 8.95 3.89
CA LEU A 167 -9.09 9.56 2.69
C LEU A 167 -9.93 10.79 3.01
N ALA A 168 -10.82 10.69 4.01
CA ALA A 168 -11.68 11.80 4.44
C ALA A 168 -10.89 13.04 4.92
N ARG A 169 -9.64 12.85 5.36
CA ARG A 169 -8.76 13.93 5.86
C ARG A 169 -7.74 14.41 4.82
N MET A 170 -7.64 13.71 3.69
CA MET A 170 -6.53 13.87 2.75
C MET A 170 -6.45 15.29 2.17
N ALA A 171 -7.57 15.86 1.74
CA ALA A 171 -7.63 17.22 1.18
C ALA A 171 -7.14 18.30 2.17
N ALA A 172 -7.28 18.09 3.48
CA ALA A 172 -6.79 19.03 4.49
C ALA A 172 -5.26 18.96 4.67
N LYS A 173 -4.62 17.86 4.28
CA LYS A 173 -3.16 17.64 4.39
C LYS A 173 -2.44 17.76 3.05
N VAL A 174 -3.17 17.73 1.94
CA VAL A 174 -2.68 17.84 0.57
C VAL A 174 -3.52 18.90 -0.15
N PRO A 175 -3.22 20.21 0.01
CA PRO A 175 -4.05 21.29 -0.54
C PRO A 175 -4.11 21.34 -2.07
N LEU A 176 -3.11 20.82 -2.79
CA LEU A 176 -3.08 20.76 -4.26
C LEU A 176 -3.34 19.34 -4.76
N LEU A 177 -4.42 18.73 -4.25
CA LEU A 177 -4.80 17.36 -4.56
C LEU A 177 -5.72 17.28 -5.77
N GLU A 178 -5.32 16.45 -6.72
CA GLU A 178 -6.16 15.88 -7.75
C GLU A 178 -6.38 14.40 -7.44
N GLN A 179 -7.64 13.96 -7.32
CA GLN A 179 -7.97 12.60 -6.89
C GLN A 179 -8.92 11.92 -7.88
N HIS A 180 -8.61 10.68 -8.26
CA HIS A 180 -9.44 9.85 -9.12
C HIS A 180 -9.70 8.48 -8.51
N LEU A 181 -10.95 8.07 -8.53
CA LEU A 181 -11.35 6.67 -8.31
C LEU A 181 -11.43 5.99 -9.68
N LEU A 182 -10.81 4.82 -9.83
CA LEU A 182 -10.76 4.07 -11.08
C LEU A 182 -11.75 2.88 -11.01
N PRO A 183 -12.90 2.96 -11.72
CA PRO A 183 -13.88 1.88 -11.76
C PRO A 183 -13.27 0.58 -12.30
N GLY A 184 -13.63 -0.53 -11.68
CA GLY A 184 -13.18 -1.88 -12.04
C GLY A 184 -11.77 -2.26 -11.58
N CYS A 185 -10.96 -1.30 -11.12
CA CYS A 185 -9.60 -1.56 -10.64
C CYS A 185 -9.58 -1.91 -9.14
N GLY A 186 -8.71 -2.82 -8.76
CA GLY A 186 -8.32 -3.17 -7.40
C GLY A 186 -6.99 -2.53 -6.99
N HIS A 187 -6.21 -3.29 -6.22
CA HIS A 187 -4.99 -2.78 -5.58
C HIS A 187 -3.84 -2.56 -6.56
N TRP A 188 -3.77 -3.35 -7.64
CA TRP A 188 -2.67 -3.31 -8.61
C TRP A 188 -3.03 -2.45 -9.82
N LEU A 189 -3.69 -1.30 -9.61
CA LEU A 189 -4.29 -0.46 -10.66
C LEU A 189 -3.34 -0.12 -11.83
N GLN A 190 -2.05 0.07 -11.57
CA GLN A 190 -1.05 0.33 -12.62
C GLN A 190 -0.85 -0.85 -13.57
N SER A 191 -1.11 -2.07 -13.10
CA SER A 191 -1.07 -3.29 -13.90
C SER A 191 -2.45 -3.63 -14.47
N GLU A 192 -3.51 -3.40 -13.69
CA GLU A 192 -4.88 -3.74 -14.04
C GLU A 192 -5.47 -2.84 -15.14
N ASP A 193 -5.20 -1.53 -15.10
CA ASP A 193 -5.55 -0.57 -16.15
C ASP A 193 -4.40 0.41 -16.40
N GLY A 194 -3.28 -0.15 -16.86
CA GLY A 194 -2.08 0.61 -17.24
C GLY A 194 -2.38 1.77 -18.20
N PRO A 195 -3.20 1.59 -19.27
CA PRO A 195 -3.56 2.70 -20.18
C PRO A 195 -4.23 3.89 -19.47
N ARG A 196 -5.21 3.64 -18.58
CA ARG A 196 -5.87 4.72 -17.84
C ARG A 196 -4.95 5.39 -16.83
N VAL A 197 -4.17 4.59 -16.08
CA VAL A 197 -3.17 5.11 -15.14
C VAL A 197 -2.14 5.99 -15.86
N ASN A 198 -1.63 5.52 -17.00
CA ASN A 198 -0.66 6.27 -17.81
C ASN A 198 -1.26 7.58 -18.35
N THR A 199 -2.50 7.55 -18.82
CA THR A 199 -3.19 8.75 -19.32
C THR A 199 -3.28 9.83 -18.23
N LEU A 200 -3.75 9.45 -17.03
CA LEU A 200 -3.89 10.37 -15.91
C LEU A 200 -2.54 10.90 -15.42
N LEU A 201 -1.53 10.02 -15.32
CA LEU A 201 -0.18 10.41 -14.90
C LEU A 201 0.47 11.37 -15.90
N LEU A 202 0.38 11.09 -17.20
CA LEU A 202 1.01 11.90 -18.24
C LEU A 202 0.31 13.25 -18.39
N ASP A 203 -1.02 13.32 -18.31
CA ASP A 203 -1.76 14.59 -18.29
C ASP A 203 -1.33 15.45 -17.09
N PHE A 204 -1.33 14.85 -15.89
CA PHE A 204 -0.92 15.54 -14.67
C PHE A 204 0.52 16.06 -14.75
N LEU A 205 1.46 15.23 -15.22
CA LEU A 205 2.85 15.64 -15.41
C LEU A 205 3.00 16.72 -16.50
N GLY A 206 2.21 16.66 -17.58
CA GLY A 206 2.19 17.70 -18.61
C GLY A 206 1.81 19.08 -18.05
N ARG A 207 0.93 19.12 -17.04
CA ARG A 207 0.50 20.36 -16.37
C ARG A 207 1.44 20.84 -15.27
N HIS A 208 2.07 19.92 -14.55
CA HIS A 208 2.77 20.23 -13.29
C HIS A 208 4.27 19.93 -13.29
N TYR A 209 4.78 19.32 -14.35
CA TYR A 209 6.20 19.01 -14.55
C TYR A 209 6.60 19.20 -16.03
N PRO A 210 6.41 20.41 -16.59
CA PRO A 210 6.80 20.67 -17.97
C PRO A 210 8.33 20.52 -18.11
N ALA A 211 8.77 19.89 -19.20
CA ALA A 211 10.18 19.93 -19.57
C ALA A 211 10.59 21.41 -19.74
N ALA A 212 11.71 21.78 -19.13
CA ALA A 212 12.31 23.10 -19.28
C ALA A 212 12.74 23.38 -20.72
#